data_AF-A0A6L7LCJ6-F1
#
_entry.id   AF-A0A6L7LCJ6-F1
#
_cell.length_a   1.000
_cell.length_b   1.000
_cell.length_c   1.000
_cell.angle_alpha   90.00
_cell.angle_beta   90.00
_cell.angle_gamma   90.00
#
_symmetry.space_group_name_H-M   'P 1'
#
loop_
_entity.id
_entity.type
_entity.pdbx_description
1 polymer ?
#
loop_
_entity_poly.entity_id
_entity_poly.type
_entity_poly.pdbx_seq_one_letter_code
_entity_poly.pdbx_strand_id
1 'polypeptide(L)'
;MEHTEAVHWFNAYLAKQARALNYRIVQFDPPHRATRYFHHEGKLRSVHPDAFGILQKEQSRFMFFLEWENRAVRPVTMAARLAPYLRYYSSLWRPRDDHRGLPIVLIVFNDTTVESRFLGVARDLMDQTRVDVPLWVSNSESVEREGPMGEVWRSPDTLEPTAIFGRQVHE
;
A
#
# COMPACT_ATOMS: atom_id res chain seq x y z
N MET A 1 4.62 -9.83 17.25
CA MET A 1 4.51 -8.36 17.24
C MET A 1 3.03 -8.01 17.18
N GLU A 2 2.56 -7.11 18.05
CA GLU A 2 1.17 -6.62 17.99
C GLU A 2 0.96 -5.77 16.73
N HIS A 3 -0.26 -5.72 16.19
CA HIS A 3 -0.54 -5.05 14.91
C HIS A 3 -0.06 -3.59 14.88
N THR A 4 -0.38 -2.83 15.92
CA THR A 4 0.02 -1.41 16.04
C THR A 4 1.53 -1.26 16.16
N GLU A 5 2.19 -2.18 16.86
CA GLU A 5 3.66 -2.19 17.00
C GLU A 5 4.32 -2.43 15.65
N ALA A 6 3.75 -3.33 14.83
CA ALA A 6 4.24 -3.63 13.48
C ALA A 6 4.18 -2.43 12.55
N VAL A 7 3.05 -1.72 12.55
CA VAL A 7 2.86 -0.50 11.76
C VAL A 7 3.84 0.60 12.21
N HIS A 8 4.04 0.77 13.52
CA HIS A 8 5.01 1.74 14.03
C HIS A 8 6.45 1.37 13.70
N TRP A 9 6.81 0.10 13.84
CA TRP A 9 8.12 -0.43 13.45
C TRP A 9 8.39 -0.18 11.97
N PHE A 10 7.44 -0.50 11.09
CA PHE A 10 7.54 -0.29 9.65
C PHE A 10 7.78 1.19 9.33
N ASN A 11 6.95 2.07 9.90
CA ASN A 11 7.07 3.51 9.67
C ASN A 11 8.40 4.08 10.17
N ALA A 12 8.89 3.62 11.32
CA ALA A 12 10.19 4.04 11.86
C ALA A 12 11.35 3.54 10.97
N TYR A 13 11.27 2.30 10.48
CA TYR A 13 12.31 1.73 9.62
C TYR A 13 12.32 2.41 8.24
N LEU A 14 11.13 2.62 7.66
CA LEU A 14 10.94 3.39 6.44
C LEU A 14 11.50 4.79 6.59
N ALA A 15 11.20 5.48 7.70
CA ALA A 15 11.73 6.82 7.97
C ALA A 15 13.26 6.85 8.00
N LYS A 16 13.88 5.84 8.64
CA LYS A 16 15.33 5.71 8.73
C LYS A 16 15.96 5.52 7.35
N GLN A 17 15.45 4.57 6.56
CA GLN A 17 15.98 4.29 5.21
C GLN A 17 15.72 5.44 4.25
N ALA A 18 14.52 6.04 4.29
CA ALA A 18 14.16 7.22 3.51
C ALA A 18 15.19 8.35 3.71
N ARG A 19 15.53 8.68 4.96
CA ARG A 19 16.54 9.71 5.28
C ARG A 19 17.93 9.35 4.73
N ALA A 20 18.35 8.10 4.87
CA ALA A 20 19.63 7.63 4.33
C ALA A 20 19.70 7.74 2.81
N LEU A 21 18.56 7.67 2.12
CA LEU A 21 18.42 7.82 0.67
C LEU A 21 18.01 9.23 0.22
N ASN A 22 18.15 10.23 1.10
CA ASN A 22 17.81 11.64 0.88
C ASN A 22 16.34 11.93 0.54
N TYR A 23 15.42 11.08 1.02
CA TYR A 23 13.99 11.40 1.03
C TYR A 23 13.62 12.23 2.26
N ARG A 24 12.72 13.18 2.07
CA ARG A 24 12.00 13.90 3.12
C ARG A 24 10.66 13.20 3.40
N ILE A 25 10.37 12.97 4.67
CA ILE A 25 9.03 12.55 5.09
C ILE A 25 8.17 13.81 5.19
N VAL A 26 7.15 13.91 4.35
CA VAL A 26 6.22 15.05 4.32
C VAL A 26 5.08 14.82 5.30
N GLN A 27 4.57 13.59 5.37
CA GLN A 27 3.43 13.23 6.20
C GLN A 27 3.50 11.74 6.57
N PHE A 28 3.14 11.42 7.81
CA PHE A 28 2.77 10.08 8.24
C PHE A 28 1.53 10.16 9.12
N ASP A 29 0.45 9.55 8.64
CA ASP A 29 -0.82 9.47 9.33
C ASP A 29 -0.98 8.08 9.97
N PRO A 30 -1.25 8.00 11.28
CA PRO A 30 -1.68 6.76 11.94
C PRO A 30 -3.09 6.35 11.47
N PRO A 31 -3.58 5.14 11.81
CA PRO A 31 -4.84 4.60 11.26
C PRO A 31 -6.05 5.56 11.34
N HIS A 32 -6.20 6.24 12.48
CA HIS A 32 -7.31 7.16 12.73
C HIS A 32 -7.27 8.45 11.88
N ARG A 33 -6.11 8.81 11.30
CA ARG A 33 -5.94 9.93 10.36
C ARG A 33 -5.75 9.48 8.92
N ALA A 34 -5.48 8.20 8.70
CA ALA A 34 -5.21 7.64 7.39
C ALA A 34 -6.48 7.33 6.58
N THR A 35 -7.66 7.42 7.21
CA THR A 35 -8.95 7.23 6.53
C THR A 35 -9.13 8.23 5.39
N ARG A 36 -9.62 7.77 4.23
CA ARG A 36 -9.98 8.63 3.09
C ARG A 36 -11.41 8.38 2.68
N TYR A 37 -12.17 9.46 2.49
CA TYR A 37 -13.58 9.44 2.09
C TYR A 37 -13.73 9.81 0.63
N PHE A 38 -14.48 9.02 -0.13
CA PHE A 38 -14.66 9.21 -1.57
C PHE A 38 -16.10 8.88 -1.99
N HIS A 39 -16.53 9.39 -3.14
CA HIS A 39 -17.84 9.05 -3.70
C HIS A 39 -17.71 7.95 -4.73
N HIS A 40 -18.50 6.88 -4.58
CA HIS A 40 -18.57 5.79 -5.54
C HIS A 40 -20.04 5.41 -5.73
N GLU A 41 -20.51 5.43 -6.98
CA GLU A 41 -21.91 5.17 -7.36
C GLU A 41 -22.92 6.02 -6.56
N GLY A 42 -22.61 7.32 -6.40
CA GLY A 42 -23.45 8.27 -5.67
C GLY A 42 -23.49 8.07 -4.15
N LYS A 43 -22.68 7.17 -3.59
CA LYS A 43 -22.58 6.92 -2.14
C LYS A 43 -21.23 7.36 -1.60
N LEU A 44 -21.23 8.00 -0.43
CA LEU A 44 -20.02 8.27 0.33
C LEU A 44 -19.48 6.94 0.89
N ARG A 45 -18.20 6.65 0.59
CA ARG A 45 -17.46 5.45 1.01
C ARG A 45 -16.13 5.87 1.62
N SER A 46 -15.43 4.92 2.22
CA SER A 46 -14.11 5.14 2.79
C SER A 46 -13.17 3.96 2.62
N VAL A 47 -11.87 4.26 2.59
CA VAL A 47 -10.78 3.31 2.85
C VAL A 47 -10.17 3.64 4.22
N HIS A 48 -9.76 2.61 4.96
CA HIS A 48 -9.24 2.70 6.33
C HIS A 48 -7.89 1.98 6.42
N PRO A 49 -6.84 2.53 5.76
CA PRO A 49 -5.50 1.96 5.84
C PRO A 49 -4.94 2.04 7.27
N ASP A 50 -4.02 1.14 7.58
CA ASP A 50 -3.28 1.15 8.85
C ASP A 50 -2.33 2.34 8.94
N ALA A 51 -1.80 2.82 7.82
CA ALA A 51 -1.12 4.10 7.77
C ALA A 51 -1.25 4.74 6.38
N PHE A 52 -1.04 6.05 6.35
CA PHE A 52 -0.84 6.78 5.11
C PHE A 52 0.47 7.56 5.20
N GLY A 53 1.23 7.58 4.12
CA GLY A 53 2.52 8.27 4.10
C GLY A 53 2.77 9.03 2.82
N ILE A 54 3.55 10.11 2.95
CA ILE A 54 4.06 10.89 1.84
C ILE A 54 5.56 11.06 2.01
N LEU A 55 6.32 10.51 1.07
CA LEU A 55 7.74 10.72 0.94
C LEU A 55 8.01 11.66 -0.24
N GLN A 56 9.05 12.47 -0.13
CA GLN A 56 9.46 13.39 -1.19
C GLN A 56 10.95 13.25 -1.43
N LYS A 57 11.33 13.12 -2.70
CA LYS A 57 12.72 13.22 -3.15
C LYS A 57 12.76 14.22 -4.28
N GLU A 58 13.52 15.30 -4.10
CA GLU A 58 13.54 16.43 -5.02
C GLU A 58 12.11 16.97 -5.27
N GLN A 59 11.63 16.97 -6.51
CA GLN A 59 10.28 17.40 -6.89
C GLN A 59 9.26 16.26 -6.87
N SER A 60 9.70 15.01 -6.77
CA SER A 60 8.84 13.82 -6.82
C SER A 60 8.24 13.52 -5.45
N ARG A 61 6.93 13.23 -5.43
CA ARG A 61 6.19 12.79 -4.24
C ARG A 61 5.72 11.35 -4.42
N PHE A 62 5.95 10.53 -3.40
CA PHE A 62 5.51 9.16 -3.32
C PHE A 62 4.50 9.06 -2.18
N MET A 63 3.25 8.81 -2.53
CA MET A 63 2.17 8.66 -1.57
C MET A 63 1.81 7.19 -1.47
N PHE A 64 1.50 6.72 -0.27
CA PHE A 64 1.14 5.33 -0.09
C PHE A 64 0.11 5.13 1.03
N PHE A 65 -0.75 4.13 0.83
CA PHE A 65 -1.49 3.46 1.88
C PHE A 65 -0.69 2.24 2.34
N LEU A 66 -0.72 1.96 3.63
CA LEU A 66 -0.14 0.76 4.23
C LEU A 66 -1.24 -0.07 4.88
N GLU A 67 -1.26 -1.36 4.57
CA GLU A 67 -2.01 -2.39 5.27
C GLU A 67 -1.00 -3.40 5.83
N TRP A 68 -1.10 -3.68 7.12
CA TRP A 68 -0.34 -4.74 7.77
C TRP A 68 -1.27 -5.92 8.07
N GLU A 69 -1.15 -7.01 7.32
CA GLU A 69 -2.12 -8.10 7.39
C GLU A 69 -1.60 -9.28 8.22
N ASN A 70 -2.22 -9.45 9.39
CA ASN A 70 -1.90 -10.49 10.36
C ASN A 70 -2.84 -11.71 10.29
N ARG A 71 -3.95 -11.66 9.54
CA ARG A 71 -5.11 -12.57 9.68
C ARG A 71 -5.69 -13.12 8.38
N ALA A 72 -5.45 -12.51 7.22
CA ALA A 72 -6.08 -12.95 5.97
C ALA A 72 -5.44 -14.21 5.39
N VAL A 73 -5.94 -15.40 5.78
CA VAL A 73 -5.49 -16.69 5.25
C VAL A 73 -6.39 -17.26 4.14
N ARG A 74 -7.61 -16.74 3.95
CA ARG A 74 -8.61 -17.29 3.02
C ARG A 74 -8.85 -16.37 1.81
N PRO A 75 -9.11 -16.90 0.60
CA PRO A 75 -9.38 -16.08 -0.59
C PRO A 75 -10.51 -15.05 -0.40
N VAL A 76 -11.61 -15.43 0.25
CA VAL A 76 -12.73 -14.50 0.53
C VAL A 76 -12.30 -13.32 1.39
N THR A 77 -11.45 -13.56 2.40
CA THR A 77 -10.93 -12.49 3.26
C THR A 77 -9.92 -11.59 2.53
N MET A 78 -9.14 -12.16 1.61
CA MET A 78 -8.22 -11.42 0.74
C MET A 78 -8.99 -10.49 -0.23
N ALA A 79 -10.05 -11.01 -0.86
CA ALA A 79 -10.90 -10.21 -1.73
C ALA A 79 -11.60 -9.08 -0.97
N ALA A 80 -12.11 -9.36 0.23
CA ALA A 80 -12.73 -8.36 1.09
C ALA A 80 -11.74 -7.24 1.48
N ARG A 81 -10.45 -7.57 1.66
CA ARG A 81 -9.38 -6.60 1.94
C ARG A 81 -9.12 -5.66 0.76
N LEU A 82 -9.13 -6.17 -0.47
CA LEU A 82 -8.87 -5.38 -1.68
C LEU A 82 -10.10 -4.57 -2.16
N ALA A 83 -11.32 -5.03 -1.84
CA ALA A 83 -12.55 -4.44 -2.33
C ALA A 83 -12.73 -2.92 -2.05
N PRO A 84 -12.36 -2.36 -0.88
CA PRO A 84 -12.38 -0.91 -0.66
C PRO A 84 -11.46 -0.15 -1.62
N TYR A 85 -10.29 -0.68 -1.91
CA TYR A 85 -9.34 -0.09 -2.84
C TYR A 85 -9.84 -0.14 -4.28
N LEU A 86 -10.41 -1.26 -4.73
CA LEU A 86 -11.03 -1.35 -6.06
C LEU A 86 -12.11 -0.26 -6.26
N ARG A 87 -12.95 -0.02 -5.24
CA ARG A 87 -13.93 1.08 -5.27
C ARG A 87 -13.27 2.46 -5.26
N TYR A 88 -12.19 2.62 -4.51
CA TYR A 88 -11.44 3.87 -4.43
C TYR A 88 -10.82 4.24 -5.79
N TYR A 89 -10.11 3.32 -6.44
CA TYR A 89 -9.44 3.59 -7.71
C TYR A 89 -10.39 3.70 -8.90
N SER A 90 -11.53 3.01 -8.86
CA SER A 90 -12.61 3.18 -9.85
C SER A 90 -13.44 4.45 -9.66
N SER A 91 -13.31 5.16 -8.54
CA SER A 91 -14.04 6.40 -8.31
C SER A 91 -13.46 7.56 -9.13
N LEU A 92 -14.34 8.25 -9.87
CA LEU A 92 -14.00 9.49 -10.59
C LEU A 92 -13.81 10.68 -9.64
N TRP A 93 -14.41 10.62 -8.45
CA TRP A 93 -14.40 11.70 -7.47
C TRP A 93 -13.50 11.36 -6.30
N ARG A 94 -12.24 11.78 -6.42
CA ARG A 94 -11.20 11.55 -5.42
C ARG A 94 -11.14 12.70 -4.42
N PRO A 95 -10.81 12.43 -3.14
CA PRO A 95 -10.62 13.46 -2.15
C PRO A 95 -9.67 14.55 -2.67
N ARG A 96 -10.06 15.81 -2.54
CA ARG A 96 -9.17 16.95 -2.85
C ARG A 96 -7.92 16.98 -1.95
N ASP A 97 -7.99 16.29 -0.82
CA ASP A 97 -6.96 16.21 0.21
C ASP A 97 -5.82 15.23 -0.14
N ASP A 98 -5.92 14.44 -1.21
CA ASP A 98 -4.87 13.49 -1.63
C ASP A 98 -3.66 14.14 -2.30
N HIS A 99 -3.36 15.41 -1.96
CA HIS A 99 -2.20 16.17 -2.44
C HIS A 99 -2.00 16.13 -3.97
N ARG A 100 -3.10 15.94 -4.72
CA ARG A 100 -3.19 15.86 -6.19
C ARG A 100 -2.58 14.62 -6.86
N GLY A 101 -2.29 13.53 -6.14
CA GLY A 101 -1.86 12.29 -6.78
C GLY A 101 -2.58 11.06 -6.25
N LEU A 102 -2.27 9.91 -6.85
CA LEU A 102 -2.76 8.63 -6.38
C LEU A 102 -1.74 7.97 -5.46
N PRO A 103 -2.14 7.57 -4.24
CA PRO A 103 -1.29 6.72 -3.42
C PRO A 103 -1.07 5.37 -4.10
N ILE A 104 0.03 4.69 -3.79
CA ILE A 104 0.16 3.26 -4.03
C ILE A 104 -0.38 2.49 -2.83
N VAL A 105 -0.78 1.24 -2.99
CA VAL A 105 -1.23 0.38 -1.87
C VAL A 105 -0.11 -0.58 -1.52
N LEU A 106 0.42 -0.47 -0.31
CA LEU A 106 1.41 -1.38 0.26
C LEU A 106 0.70 -2.36 1.19
N ILE A 107 0.89 -3.65 0.97
CA ILE A 107 0.37 -4.69 1.86
C ILE A 107 1.52 -5.56 2.35
N VAL A 108 1.69 -5.64 3.67
CA VAL A 108 2.71 -6.49 4.28
C VAL A 108 2.01 -7.63 5.00
N PHE A 109 2.27 -8.86 4.58
CA PHE A 109 1.78 -10.07 5.23
C PHE A 109 2.79 -10.60 6.25
N ASN A 110 2.33 -11.34 7.26
CA ASN A 110 3.27 -12.07 8.11
C ASN A 110 3.90 -13.30 7.43
N ASP A 111 3.25 -13.84 6.40
CA ASP A 111 3.58 -15.15 5.80
C ASP A 111 3.74 -15.05 4.27
N THR A 112 4.86 -15.56 3.76
CA THR A 112 5.23 -15.55 2.33
C THR A 112 4.29 -16.38 1.44
N THR A 113 3.71 -17.45 1.97
CA THR A 113 2.71 -18.27 1.27
C THR A 113 1.42 -17.48 1.09
N VAL A 114 1.03 -16.70 2.09
CA VAL A 114 -0.16 -15.83 2.05
C VAL A 114 0.04 -14.71 1.04
N GLU A 115 1.22 -14.08 1.04
CA GLU A 115 1.60 -13.06 0.04
C GLU A 115 1.42 -13.57 -1.39
N SER A 116 2.00 -14.73 -1.72
CA SER A 116 1.93 -15.29 -3.08
C SER A 116 0.50 -15.64 -3.50
N ARG A 117 -0.32 -16.18 -2.58
CA ARG A 117 -1.75 -16.43 -2.84
C ARG A 117 -2.52 -15.13 -3.04
N PHE A 118 -2.23 -14.10 -2.25
CA PHE A 118 -2.88 -12.81 -2.35
C PHE A 118 -2.61 -12.15 -3.70
N LEU A 119 -1.38 -12.21 -4.22
CA LEU A 119 -1.06 -11.69 -5.55
C LEU A 119 -1.91 -12.32 -6.65
N GLY A 120 -2.16 -13.64 -6.59
CA GLY A 120 -3.06 -14.32 -7.51
C GLY A 120 -4.51 -13.83 -7.40
N VAL A 121 -5.05 -13.78 -6.17
CA VAL A 121 -6.41 -13.26 -5.92
C VAL A 121 -6.55 -11.80 -6.36
N ALA A 122 -5.52 -10.99 -6.13
CA ALA A 122 -5.51 -9.59 -6.52
C ALA A 122 -5.55 -9.44 -8.04
N ARG A 123 -4.74 -10.21 -8.78
CA ARG A 123 -4.77 -10.24 -10.26
C ARG A 123 -6.17 -10.59 -10.77
N ASP A 124 -6.73 -11.69 -10.30
CA ASP A 124 -8.06 -12.16 -10.73
C ASP A 124 -9.15 -11.09 -10.50
N LEU A 125 -9.10 -10.39 -9.37
CA LEU A 125 -10.06 -9.33 -9.04
C LEU A 125 -9.87 -8.07 -9.90
N MET A 126 -8.64 -7.66 -10.16
CA MET A 126 -8.35 -6.52 -11.04
C MET A 126 -8.82 -6.82 -12.47
N ASP A 127 -8.54 -8.02 -12.98
CA ASP A 127 -9.00 -8.48 -14.29
C ASP A 127 -10.53 -8.53 -14.37
N GLN A 128 -11.19 -9.07 -13.35
CA GLN A 128 -12.65 -9.17 -13.30
C GLN A 128 -13.34 -7.80 -13.26
N THR A 129 -12.78 -6.86 -12.50
CA THR A 129 -13.38 -5.52 -12.31
C THR A 129 -12.91 -4.50 -13.34
N ARG A 130 -11.83 -4.80 -14.08
CA ARG A 130 -11.13 -3.86 -14.98
C ARG A 130 -10.68 -2.59 -14.26
N VAL A 131 -10.20 -2.75 -13.03
CA VAL A 131 -9.71 -1.67 -12.19
C VAL A 131 -8.28 -1.98 -11.77
N ASP A 132 -7.36 -1.17 -12.26
CA ASP A 132 -5.96 -1.26 -11.87
C ASP A 132 -5.74 -0.55 -10.53
N VAL A 133 -5.23 -1.31 -9.56
CA VAL A 133 -4.78 -0.77 -8.27
C VAL A 133 -3.25 -0.80 -8.28
N PRO A 134 -2.55 0.32 -8.03
CA PRO A 134 -1.09 0.35 -7.91
C PRO A 134 -0.64 -0.37 -6.61
N LEU A 135 -0.73 -1.69 -6.63
CA LEU A 135 -0.61 -2.58 -5.49
C LEU A 135 0.78 -3.20 -5.44
N TRP A 136 1.41 -3.10 -4.28
CA TRP A 136 2.67 -3.72 -3.95
C TRP A 136 2.55 -4.51 -2.66
N VAL A 137 3.06 -5.72 -2.68
CA VAL A 137 2.89 -6.70 -1.61
C VAL A 137 4.26 -7.21 -1.18
N SER A 138 4.44 -7.41 0.12
CA SER A 138 5.62 -8.03 0.69
C SER A 138 5.24 -8.87 1.91
N ASN A 139 6.22 -9.48 2.54
CA ASN A 139 6.10 -10.18 3.81
C ASN A 139 7.04 -9.57 4.88
N SER A 140 6.66 -9.73 6.15
CA SER A 140 7.37 -9.16 7.29
C SER A 140 8.84 -9.58 7.34
N GLU A 141 9.15 -10.86 7.09
CA GLU A 141 10.53 -11.37 7.09
C GLU A 141 11.41 -10.66 6.06
N SER A 142 10.90 -10.46 4.85
CA SER A 142 11.64 -9.79 3.77
C SER A 142 11.82 -8.31 4.07
N VAL A 143 10.76 -7.65 4.54
CA VAL A 143 10.83 -6.23 4.98
C VAL A 143 11.76 -6.06 6.17
N GLU A 144 11.83 -7.00 7.12
CA GLU A 144 12.76 -6.95 8.24
C GLU A 144 14.22 -7.09 7.77
N ARG A 145 14.48 -8.04 6.86
CA ARG A 145 15.83 -8.35 6.36
C ARG A 145 16.40 -7.23 5.50
N GLU A 146 15.64 -6.73 4.54
CA GLU A 146 16.13 -5.80 3.50
C GLU A 146 15.62 -4.36 3.68
N GLY A 147 14.58 -4.22 4.50
CA GLY A 147 13.92 -2.95 4.78
C GLY A 147 12.88 -2.55 3.73
N PRO A 148 11.96 -1.64 4.10
CA PRO A 148 10.85 -1.26 3.23
C PRO A 148 11.26 -0.45 2.00
N MET A 149 12.49 0.08 1.92
CA MET A 149 13.03 0.71 0.72
C MET A 149 13.81 -0.27 -0.18
N GLY A 150 13.98 -1.52 0.26
CA GLY A 150 14.70 -2.57 -0.47
C GLY A 150 13.89 -3.22 -1.59
N GLU A 151 14.48 -4.24 -2.20
CA GLU A 151 13.89 -5.04 -3.27
C GLU A 151 12.96 -6.13 -2.72
N VAL A 152 11.97 -5.71 -1.93
CA VAL A 152 11.10 -6.64 -1.17
C VAL A 152 9.67 -6.68 -1.69
N TRP A 153 9.34 -5.83 -2.67
CA TRP A 153 7.97 -5.62 -3.11
C TRP A 153 7.69 -6.33 -4.42
N ARG A 154 6.51 -6.93 -4.51
CA ARG A 154 6.01 -7.61 -5.70
C ARG A 154 4.65 -7.04 -6.05
N SER A 155 4.27 -7.09 -7.31
CA SER A 155 2.94 -6.69 -7.77
C SER A 155 2.28 -7.84 -8.52
N PRO A 156 0.96 -7.78 -8.76
CA PRO A 156 0.29 -8.73 -9.64
C PRO A 156 0.95 -8.86 -11.00
N ASP A 157 1.66 -7.84 -11.51
CA ASP A 157 2.32 -7.89 -12.83
C ASP A 157 3.84 -8.13 -12.75
N THR A 158 4.46 -7.85 -11.61
CA THR A 158 5.89 -8.02 -11.36
C THR A 158 6.10 -8.96 -10.19
N LEU A 159 6.24 -10.25 -10.50
CA LEU A 159 6.45 -11.29 -9.49
C LEU A 159 7.89 -11.36 -8.98
N GLU A 160 8.83 -10.66 -9.58
CA GLU A 160 10.19 -10.55 -9.03
C GLU A 160 10.22 -9.43 -7.98
N PRO A 161 10.83 -9.66 -6.80
CA PRO A 161 10.99 -8.63 -5.79
C PRO A 161 11.72 -7.39 -6.33
N THR A 162 11.23 -6.20 -5.98
CA THR A 162 11.77 -4.96 -6.53
C THR A 162 11.61 -3.76 -5.59
N ALA A 163 12.47 -2.76 -5.78
CA ALA A 163 12.40 -1.50 -5.06
C ALA A 163 11.38 -0.57 -5.74
N ILE A 164 10.41 -0.11 -4.97
CA ILE A 164 9.29 0.72 -5.48
C ILE A 164 9.51 2.20 -5.25
N PHE A 165 10.32 2.57 -4.25
CA PHE A 165 10.63 3.94 -3.93
C PHE A 165 11.80 4.42 -4.78
N GLY A 166 11.53 5.40 -5.66
CA GLY A 166 12.55 5.98 -6.55
C GLY A 166 12.47 5.51 -8.00
N ARG A 167 11.56 4.59 -8.33
CA ARG A 167 11.13 4.40 -9.71
C ARG A 167 10.22 5.58 -10.08
N GLN A 168 10.53 6.27 -11.17
CA GLN A 168 9.54 7.18 -11.77
C GLN A 168 8.37 6.29 -12.23
N VAL A 169 7.21 6.44 -11.59
CA VAL A 169 5.97 5.92 -12.16
C VAL A 169 5.67 6.85 -13.33
N HIS A 170 5.98 6.42 -14.55
CA HIS A 170 5.61 7.17 -15.73
C HIS A 170 4.07 7.21 -15.77
N GLU A 171 3.51 8.42 -15.67
CA GLU A 171 2.09 8.70 -15.97
C GLU A 171 1.81 8.55 -17.46
#